data_AF-A0A527XP33-F1
#
_entry.id   AF-A0A527XP33-F1
#
_cell.length_a   1.000
_cell.length_b   1.000
_cell.length_c   1.000
_cell.angle_alpha   90.00
_cell.angle_beta   90.00
_cell.angle_gamma   90.00
#
_symmetry.space_group_name_H-M   'P 1'
#
loop_
_entity.id
_entity.type
_entity.pdbx_description
1 polymer ?
#
loop_
_entity_poly.entity_id
_entity_poly.type
_entity_poly.pdbx_seq_one_letter_code
_entity_poly.pdbx_strand_id
1 'polypeptide(L)'
;AEIAKQDQVVVTVAWGDESTASSSDSTALADTRFRDVAVRRGYGGGAKDGSDPDGWKAVRIANGVAESGSDYQLGDAFPHDVLLDETGGVGFKKGCY
;
A
#
# COMPACT_ATOMS: atom_id res chain seq x y z
N ALA A 1 23.22 -6.15 18.57
CA ALA A 1 22.86 -6.17 17.14
C ALA A 1 22.90 -4.73 16.66
N GLU A 2 23.62 -4.46 15.58
CA GLU A 2 23.71 -3.12 14.97
C GLU A 2 22.52 -2.94 14.03
N ILE A 3 21.75 -1.84 14.20
CA ILE A 3 20.62 -1.53 13.32
C ILE A 3 21.18 -0.77 12.13
N ALA A 4 21.19 -1.39 10.95
CA ALA A 4 21.59 -0.77 9.70
C ALA A 4 20.39 -0.66 8.75
N LYS A 5 20.34 0.43 7.97
CA LYS A 5 19.32 0.62 6.94
C LYS A 5 19.54 -0.41 5.82
N GLN A 6 18.51 -1.18 5.51
CA GLN A 6 18.54 -2.11 4.38
C GLN A 6 18.10 -1.43 3.09
N ASP A 7 18.68 -1.87 1.98
CA ASP A 7 18.25 -1.47 0.64
C ASP A 7 16.80 -1.92 0.43
N GLN A 8 15.98 -0.98 -0.04
CA GLN A 8 14.56 -1.22 -0.29
C GLN A 8 14.39 -1.79 -1.70
N VAL A 9 13.62 -2.86 -1.83
CA VAL A 9 13.25 -3.40 -3.15
C VAL A 9 12.26 -2.48 -3.84
N VAL A 10 12.28 -2.48 -5.17
CA VAL A 10 11.26 -1.78 -5.98
C VAL A 10 9.89 -2.43 -5.72
N VAL A 11 8.89 -1.58 -5.54
CA VAL A 11 7.49 -1.97 -5.38
C VAL A 11 6.69 -1.41 -6.54
N THR A 12 5.90 -2.27 -7.18
CA THR A 12 4.94 -1.88 -8.22
C THR A 12 3.52 -2.03 -7.70
N VAL A 13 2.62 -1.16 -8.16
CA VAL A 13 1.20 -1.23 -7.82
C VAL A 13 0.38 -1.35 -9.10
N ALA A 14 -0.64 -2.19 -9.07
CA ALA A 14 -1.60 -2.36 -10.15
C ALA A 14 -3.01 -2.28 -9.58
N TRP A 15 -3.89 -1.55 -10.25
CA TRP A 15 -5.28 -1.36 -9.87
C TRP A 15 -6.17 -1.43 -11.12
N GLY A 16 -7.43 -1.82 -10.93
CA GLY A 16 -8.39 -2.00 -12.03
C GLY A 16 -8.47 -3.44 -12.55
N ASP A 17 -9.54 -3.72 -13.31
CA ASP A 17 -9.97 -5.04 -13.76
C ASP A 17 -9.20 -5.58 -14.98
N GLU A 18 -7.98 -5.11 -15.21
CA GLU A 18 -7.13 -5.81 -16.15
C GLU A 18 -6.75 -7.14 -15.51
N SER A 19 -7.33 -8.21 -16.08
CA SER A 19 -6.88 -9.59 -15.93
C SER A 19 -5.39 -9.64 -16.25
N THR A 20 -4.56 -9.31 -15.27
CA THR A 20 -3.13 -9.56 -15.33
C THR A 20 -3.00 -11.06 -15.45
N ALA A 21 -2.56 -11.52 -16.61
CA ALA A 21 -2.28 -12.92 -16.90
C ALA A 21 -1.72 -13.60 -15.65
N SER A 22 -2.30 -14.74 -15.27
CA SER A 22 -2.01 -15.53 -14.07
C SER A 22 -0.54 -15.41 -13.67
N SER A 23 -0.21 -14.43 -12.83
CA SER A 23 1.16 -14.24 -12.38
C SER A 23 1.37 -15.27 -11.29
N SER A 24 2.00 -16.39 -11.63
CA SER A 24 2.45 -17.40 -10.68
C SER A 24 3.53 -16.90 -9.71
N ASP A 25 3.85 -15.60 -9.72
CA ASP A 25 4.83 -15.00 -8.85
C ASP A 25 4.25 -14.78 -7.45
N SER A 26 4.77 -15.55 -6.48
CA SER A 26 4.48 -15.46 -5.04
C SER A 26 4.80 -14.09 -4.41
N THR A 27 5.21 -13.11 -5.21
CA THR A 27 5.62 -11.76 -4.79
C THR A 27 4.54 -10.69 -5.01
N ALA A 28 3.40 -11.05 -5.63
CA ALA A 28 2.25 -10.16 -5.78
C ALA A 28 1.22 -10.39 -4.66
N LEU A 29 0.99 -9.37 -3.83
CA LEU A 29 0.07 -9.40 -2.70
C LEU A 29 -1.11 -8.46 -2.92
N ALA A 30 -2.30 -8.87 -2.48
CA ALA A 30 -3.46 -7.97 -2.44
C ALA A 30 -3.22 -6.87 -1.39
N ASP A 31 -3.50 -5.62 -1.75
CA ASP A 31 -3.49 -4.49 -0.81
C ASP A 31 -4.83 -4.48 -0.06
N THR A 32 -4.80 -4.92 1.19
CA THR A 32 -6.00 -5.10 2.02
C THR A 32 -6.64 -3.79 2.49
N ARG A 33 -6.01 -2.65 2.23
CA ARG A 33 -6.57 -1.33 2.55
C ARG A 33 -7.75 -0.97 1.64
N PHE A 34 -7.82 -1.57 0.44
CA PHE A 34 -8.89 -1.33 -0.53
C PHE A 34 -9.97 -2.40 -0.40
N ARG A 35 -11.22 -1.96 -0.23
CA ARG A 35 -12.38 -2.85 -0.09
C ARG A 35 -13.15 -3.03 -1.39
N ASP A 36 -13.33 -1.93 -2.13
CA ASP A 36 -14.22 -1.89 -3.30
C ASP A 36 -13.47 -1.99 -4.63
N VAL A 37 -12.15 -1.83 -4.62
CA VAL A 37 -11.28 -1.92 -5.79
C VAL A 37 -10.16 -2.92 -5.55
N ALA A 38 -9.97 -3.85 -6.49
CA ALA A 38 -8.84 -4.76 -6.45
C ALA A 38 -7.54 -4.00 -6.72
N VAL A 39 -6.66 -3.97 -5.71
CA VAL A 39 -5.31 -3.41 -5.80
C VAL A 39 -4.29 -4.48 -5.43
N ARG A 40 -3.24 -4.62 -6.24
CA ARG A 40 -2.14 -5.55 -5.99
C ARG A 40 -0.81 -4.82 -5.95
N ARG A 41 0.06 -5.26 -5.03
CA ARG A 41 1.43 -4.80 -4.87
C ARG A 41 2.40 -5.92 -5.22
N GLY A 42 3.32 -5.67 -6.14
CA GLY A 42 4.40 -6.58 -6.50
C GLY A 42 5.72 -6.13 -5.89
N TYR A 43 6.46 -7.05 -5.26
CA TYR A 43 7.75 -6.78 -4.61
C TYR A 43 8.91 -7.44 -5.36
N GLY A 44 10.02 -6.72 -5.53
CA GLY A 44 11.27 -7.31 -6.04
C GLY A 44 11.32 -7.57 -7.54
N GLY A 45 10.36 -7.05 -8.31
CA GLY A 45 10.40 -7.01 -9.77
C GLY A 45 11.07 -5.73 -10.30
N GLY A 46 11.44 -5.74 -11.59
CA GLY A 46 11.85 -4.51 -12.28
C GLY A 46 10.69 -3.52 -12.37
N ALA A 47 11.02 -2.22 -12.44
CA ALA A 47 10.03 -1.19 -12.74
C ALA A 47 9.32 -1.57 -14.05
N LYS A 48 7.98 -1.60 -14.03
CA LYS A 48 7.18 -1.78 -15.24
C LYS A 48 6.96 -0.42 -15.90
N ASP A 49 6.98 -0.40 -17.23
CA ASP A 49 6.61 0.79 -18.00
C ASP A 49 5.13 1.15 -17.77
N GLY A 50 4.80 2.45 -17.74
CA GLY A 50 3.43 2.93 -17.52
C GLY A 50 3.16 3.50 -16.11
N SER A 51 4.12 4.20 -15.51
CA SER A 51 3.89 4.92 -14.25
C SER A 51 2.81 6.00 -14.42
N ASP A 52 1.71 5.87 -13.67
CA ASP A 52 0.65 6.87 -13.55
C ASP A 52 0.47 7.31 -12.09
N PRO A 53 1.34 8.22 -11.58
CA PRO A 53 1.29 8.67 -10.19
C PRO A 53 -0.01 9.41 -9.84
N ASP A 54 -0.55 10.17 -10.78
CA ASP A 54 -1.77 10.96 -10.58
C ASP A 54 -3.01 10.05 -10.55
N GLY A 55 -3.08 9.05 -11.44
CA GLY A 55 -4.11 8.01 -11.39
C GLY A 55 -4.04 7.19 -10.11
N TRP A 56 -2.84 6.80 -9.67
CA TRP A 56 -2.67 6.13 -8.38
C TRP A 56 -3.17 6.98 -7.21
N LYS A 57 -2.80 8.27 -7.19
CA LYS A 57 -3.27 9.21 -6.17
C LYS A 57 -4.79 9.37 -6.19
N ALA A 58 -5.41 9.46 -7.37
CA ALA A 58 -6.85 9.56 -7.51
C ALA A 58 -7.57 8.31 -6.96
N VAL A 59 -7.05 7.11 -7.25
CA VAL A 59 -7.59 5.84 -6.72
C VAL A 59 -7.50 5.81 -5.19
N ARG A 60 -6.36 6.23 -4.63
CA ARG A 60 -6.20 6.31 -3.17
C ARG A 60 -7.19 7.27 -2.52
N ILE A 61 -7.30 8.50 -3.03
CA ILE A 61 -8.21 9.52 -2.49
C ILE A 61 -9.66 9.04 -2.56
N ALA A 62 -10.07 8.47 -3.70
CA ALA A 62 -11.44 7.98 -3.88
C ALA A 62 -11.81 6.84 -2.92
N ASN A 63 -10.83 6.08 -2.44
CA ASN A 63 -11.03 4.96 -1.51
C ASN A 63 -10.62 5.28 -0.06
N GLY A 64 -10.28 6.54 0.25
CA GLY A 64 -9.89 6.94 1.61
C GLY A 64 -8.57 6.34 2.10
N VAL A 65 -7.64 6.02 1.19
CA VAL A 65 -6.35 5.38 1.54
C VAL A 65 -5.24 6.42 1.64
N ALA A 66 -4.88 6.79 2.87
CA ALA A 66 -3.80 7.74 3.14
C ALA A 66 -2.40 7.10 3.02
N GLU A 67 -1.42 7.88 2.56
CA GLU A 67 0.01 7.54 2.56
C GLU A 67 0.86 8.65 3.18
N SER A 68 1.82 8.26 4.02
CA SER A 68 2.74 9.20 4.66
C SER A 68 3.64 9.88 3.62
N GLY A 69 4.10 11.09 3.96
CA GLY A 69 4.83 11.95 3.04
C GLY A 69 3.90 12.76 2.14
N SER A 70 2.99 12.11 1.40
CA SER A 70 2.07 12.83 0.51
C SER A 70 0.86 13.43 1.24
N ASP A 71 0.27 12.68 2.17
CA ASP A 71 -1.02 13.05 2.78
C ASP A 71 -0.87 13.51 4.24
N TYR A 72 0.17 13.04 4.92
CA TYR A 72 0.51 13.45 6.30
C TYR A 72 2.00 13.26 6.59
N GLN A 73 2.55 14.03 7.54
CA GLN A 73 3.94 13.88 7.97
C GLN A 73 4.10 12.77 9.01
N LEU A 74 5.27 12.12 9.04
CA LEU A 74 5.56 11.11 10.04
C LEU A 74 5.55 11.73 11.44
N GLY A 75 4.77 11.15 12.35
CA GLY A 75 4.59 11.66 13.71
C GLY A 75 3.50 12.72 13.88
N ASP A 76 2.78 13.07 12.81
CA ASP A 76 1.77 14.15 12.81
C ASP A 76 0.32 13.65 12.68
N ALA A 77 0.10 12.33 12.73
CA ALA A 77 -1.23 11.74 12.62
C ALA A 77 -1.42 10.62 13.65
N PHE A 78 -2.57 10.60 14.32
CA PHE A 78 -3.04 9.44 15.05
C PHE A 78 -3.65 8.41 14.09
N PRO A 79 -3.69 7.11 14.44
CA PRO A 79 -4.19 6.06 13.54
C PRO A 79 -5.59 6.31 12.96
N HIS A 80 -6.50 6.91 13.73
CA HIS A 80 -7.87 7.20 13.29
C HIS A 80 -7.97 8.47 12.41
N ASP A 81 -6.99 9.39 12.47
CA ASP A 81 -6.95 10.57 11.60
C ASP A 81 -6.77 10.16 10.13
N VAL A 82 -6.15 9.00 9.89
CA VAL A 82 -5.80 8.47 8.57
C VAL A 82 -6.52 7.15 8.26
N LEU A 83 -7.60 6.86 8.98
CA LEU A 83 -8.50 5.70 8.76
C LEU A 83 -7.79 4.34 8.87
N LEU A 84 -6.72 4.25 9.66
CA LEU A 84 -5.98 2.99 9.84
C LEU A 84 -6.81 1.95 10.61
N ASP A 85 -7.72 2.40 11.47
CA ASP A 85 -8.70 1.58 12.17
C ASP A 85 -9.77 1.00 11.23
N GLU A 86 -10.23 1.78 10.25
CA GLU A 86 -11.22 1.33 9.25
C GLU A 86 -10.62 0.41 8.17
N THR A 87 -9.31 0.51 7.93
CA THR A 87 -8.59 -0.32 6.95
C THR A 87 -7.93 -1.56 7.55
N GLY A 88 -8.23 -1.88 8.82
CA GLY A 88 -7.73 -3.08 9.50
C GLY A 88 -6.28 -3.00 9.98
N GLY A 89 -5.67 -1.81 9.99
CA GLY A 89 -4.33 -1.56 10.51
C GLY A 89 -4.27 -1.37 12.03
N VAL A 90 -5.41 -1.28 12.73
CA VAL A 90 -5.48 -1.21 14.20
C VAL A 90 -6.15 -2.47 14.76
N GLY A 91 -5.44 -3.21 15.62
CA GLY A 91 -6.00 -4.35 16.33
C GLY A 91 -6.33 -4.00 17.79
N PHE A 92 -7.61 -3.85 18.16
CA PHE A 92 -8.00 -3.50 19.54
C PHE A 92 -7.84 -4.63 20.56
N LYS A 93 -7.64 -5.87 20.08
CA LYS A 93 -7.51 -7.08 20.93
C LYS A 93 -6.07 -7.60 21.03
N LYS A 94 -5.09 -6.87 20.49
CA LYS A 94 -3.67 -7.24 20.57
C LYS A 94 -3.08 -6.82 21.93
N GLY A 95 -1.95 -7.43 22.31
CA GLY A 95 -1.15 -6.99 23.46
C GLY A 95 -0.32 -5.73 23.18
N CYS A 96 0.57 -5.36 24.10
CA CYS A 96 1.44 -4.19 23.95
C CYS A 96 2.30 -4.24 22.68
N TYR A 97 2.53 -3.08 22.04
CA TYR A 97 3.32 -2.90 20.82
C TYR A 97 4.27 -1.71 20.94
#